data_AF-A0A151BVN1-F1
#
_entry.id   AF-A0A151BVN1-F1
#
_cell.length_a   1.000
_cell.length_b   1.000
_cell.length_c   1.000
_cell.angle_alpha   90.00
_cell.angle_beta   90.00
_cell.angle_gamma   90.00
#
_symmetry.space_group_name_H-M   'P 1'
#
loop_
_entity.id
_entity.type
_entity.pdbx_description
1 polymer ?
#
loop_
_entity_poly.entity_id
_entity_poly.type
_entity_poly.pdbx_seq_one_letter_code
_entity_poly.pdbx_strand_id
1 'polypeptide(L)'
;MVAGEPGFDAPVDVAVRWILTMSDPLIPPGYRERMDAQMSAQISVQPQWGSFFLGGAISDLIHTLPSEDPWRSISARFGDHAIGDKAPGFDGAVTDDGAPFGTYLNALDVSGQVMAYPEIDPGLIAFAQDLMPASCYALACGSLSHKEAAEALRAALVPFGSYDVGDDGQQDAVGAAVIHPEVPPEGSGALLVEAGLPALRWAAARRRSYLDSFDDGYLFEVLARWSHLAGRLAAGEDPGEDQWRLIAARNEQNAIEPLPADDF
;
A
#
# COMPACT_ATOMS: atom_id res chain seq x y z
N MET A 1 -26.93 -19.34 -8.73
CA MET A 1 -27.21 -18.52 -7.53
C MET A 1 -27.32 -19.47 -6.35
N VAL A 2 -26.27 -19.51 -5.52
CA VAL A 2 -26.34 -20.23 -4.23
C VAL A 2 -27.05 -19.29 -3.26
N ALA A 3 -28.18 -19.74 -2.70
CA ALA A 3 -28.90 -18.99 -1.68
C ALA A 3 -28.05 -18.93 -0.40
N GLY A 4 -27.71 -17.71 0.05
CA GLY A 4 -26.92 -17.48 1.26
C GLY A 4 -25.76 -16.50 1.12
N GLU A 5 -25.55 -15.87 -0.04
CA GLU A 5 -24.57 -14.77 -0.12
C GLU A 5 -25.03 -13.61 0.78
N PRO A 6 -24.22 -13.18 1.77
CA PRO A 6 -24.50 -11.98 2.53
C PRO A 6 -24.60 -10.81 1.54
N GLY A 7 -25.65 -10.01 1.65
CA GLY A 7 -25.78 -8.79 0.87
C GLY A 7 -24.59 -7.86 1.11
N PHE A 8 -24.23 -7.04 0.11
CA PHE A 8 -23.18 -6.01 0.12
C PHE A 8 -22.36 -5.99 1.42
N ASP A 9 -21.39 -6.91 1.51
CA ASP A 9 -20.50 -6.99 2.67
C ASP A 9 -19.89 -5.61 2.92
N ALA A 10 -19.89 -5.14 4.17
CA ALA A 10 -19.29 -3.86 4.48
C ALA A 10 -17.79 -3.89 4.10
N PRO A 11 -17.15 -2.75 3.78
CA PRO A 11 -15.73 -2.72 3.38
C PRO A 11 -14.81 -3.44 4.38
N VAL A 12 -15.15 -3.34 5.67
CA VAL A 12 -14.48 -4.04 6.76
C VAL A 12 -14.60 -5.56 6.65
N ASP A 13 -15.76 -6.12 6.31
CA ASP A 13 -15.99 -7.56 6.22
C ASP A 13 -15.22 -8.16 5.04
N VAL A 14 -15.19 -7.43 3.91
CA VAL A 14 -14.40 -7.80 2.73
C VAL A 14 -12.91 -7.82 3.09
N ALA A 15 -12.41 -6.76 3.73
CA ALA A 15 -11.01 -6.69 4.14
C ALA A 15 -10.65 -7.80 5.14
N VAL A 16 -11.48 -8.05 6.17
CA VAL A 16 -11.22 -9.10 7.17
C VAL A 16 -11.12 -10.49 6.54
N ARG A 17 -12.01 -10.83 5.60
CA ARG A 17 -11.93 -12.11 4.88
C ARG A 17 -10.71 -12.18 3.94
N TRP A 18 -10.38 -11.06 3.30
CA TRP A 18 -9.21 -10.97 2.43
C TRP A 18 -7.89 -11.13 3.20
N ILE A 19 -7.75 -10.53 4.39
CA ILE A 19 -6.54 -10.64 5.23
C ILE A 19 -6.17 -12.10 5.51
N LEU A 20 -7.16 -12.97 5.72
CA LEU A 20 -6.93 -14.40 5.96
C LEU A 20 -6.19 -15.05 4.79
N THR A 21 -6.44 -14.62 3.54
CA THR A 21 -5.81 -15.21 2.35
C THR A 21 -4.32 -14.87 2.22
N MET A 22 -3.87 -13.80 2.87
CA MET A 22 -2.46 -13.41 2.95
C MET A 22 -1.66 -14.19 3.99
N SER A 23 -2.35 -14.82 4.95
CA SER A 23 -1.72 -15.42 6.12
C SER A 23 -1.80 -16.94 6.11
N ASP A 24 -2.88 -17.54 5.59
CA ASP A 24 -3.09 -18.99 5.68
C ASP A 24 -2.89 -19.70 4.33
N PRO A 25 -1.82 -20.52 4.17
CA PRO A 25 -1.55 -21.27 2.96
C PRO A 25 -2.54 -22.44 2.73
N LEU A 26 -3.38 -22.78 3.69
CA LEU A 26 -4.37 -23.87 3.60
C LEU A 26 -5.72 -23.41 3.04
N ILE A 27 -5.92 -22.09 2.88
CA ILE A 27 -7.13 -21.58 2.25
C ILE A 27 -7.18 -22.05 0.78
N PRO A 28 -8.28 -22.68 0.33
CA PRO A 28 -8.39 -23.19 -1.04
C PRO A 28 -8.17 -22.11 -2.10
N PRO A 29 -7.46 -22.40 -3.22
CA PRO A 29 -7.14 -21.41 -4.24
C PRO A 29 -8.37 -20.64 -4.76
N GLY A 30 -9.46 -21.35 -5.05
CA GLY A 30 -10.69 -20.71 -5.52
C GLY A 30 -11.37 -19.82 -4.48
N TYR A 31 -11.13 -19.99 -3.17
CA TYR A 31 -11.58 -19.03 -2.16
C TYR A 31 -10.71 -17.78 -2.18
N ARG A 32 -9.38 -17.93 -2.33
CA ARG A 32 -8.46 -16.78 -2.41
C ARG A 32 -8.74 -15.91 -3.62
N GLU A 33 -8.87 -16.49 -4.80
CA GLU A 33 -9.21 -15.77 -6.03
C GLU A 33 -10.50 -14.95 -5.86
N ARG A 34 -11.53 -15.52 -5.20
CA ARG A 34 -12.76 -14.79 -4.90
C ARG A 34 -12.55 -13.63 -3.93
N MET A 35 -11.79 -13.82 -2.85
CA MET A 35 -11.53 -12.74 -1.90
C MET A 35 -10.65 -11.64 -2.53
N ASP A 36 -9.66 -12.00 -3.36
CA ASP A 36 -8.86 -11.03 -4.12
C ASP A 36 -9.75 -10.21 -5.08
N ALA A 37 -10.70 -10.87 -5.77
CA ALA A 37 -11.66 -10.19 -6.63
C ALA A 37 -12.61 -9.28 -5.83
N GLN A 38 -13.10 -9.72 -4.67
CA GLN A 38 -13.96 -8.91 -3.81
C GLN A 38 -13.22 -7.69 -3.26
N MET A 39 -11.98 -7.86 -2.78
CA MET A 39 -11.15 -6.75 -2.30
C MET A 39 -10.86 -5.74 -3.41
N SER A 40 -10.52 -6.23 -4.61
CA SER A 40 -10.31 -5.38 -5.80
C SER A 40 -11.58 -4.60 -6.16
N ALA A 41 -12.74 -5.25 -6.18
CA ALA A 41 -14.01 -4.58 -6.45
C ALA A 41 -14.34 -3.54 -5.37
N GLN A 42 -14.09 -3.86 -4.10
CA GLN A 42 -14.35 -2.97 -2.98
C GLN A 42 -13.49 -1.70 -3.03
N ILE A 43 -12.19 -1.81 -3.29
CA ILE A 43 -11.30 -0.66 -3.49
C ILE A 43 -11.73 0.14 -4.73
N SER A 44 -12.10 -0.55 -5.81
CA SER A 44 -12.51 0.11 -7.07
C SER A 44 -13.76 0.97 -6.91
N VAL A 45 -14.75 0.49 -6.14
CA VAL A 45 -16.01 1.20 -5.88
C VAL A 45 -15.86 2.27 -4.78
N GLN A 46 -14.93 2.08 -3.84
CA GLN A 46 -14.66 3.02 -2.75
C GLN A 46 -13.17 3.41 -2.68
N PRO A 47 -12.63 4.11 -3.70
CA PRO A 47 -11.21 4.39 -3.77
C PRO A 47 -10.71 5.32 -2.66
N GLN A 48 -11.57 6.18 -2.08
CA GLN A 48 -11.20 6.96 -0.90
C GLN A 48 -10.91 6.06 0.30
N TRP A 49 -11.81 5.11 0.61
CA TRP A 49 -11.56 4.09 1.62
C TRP A 49 -10.32 3.26 1.28
N GLY A 50 -10.19 2.83 0.03
CA GLY A 50 -9.05 2.06 -0.45
C GLY A 50 -7.71 2.78 -0.26
N SER A 51 -7.66 4.10 -0.49
CA SER A 51 -6.44 4.90 -0.33
C SER A 51 -5.99 4.98 1.13
N PHE A 52 -6.93 5.16 2.07
CA PHE A 52 -6.64 5.12 3.51
C PHE A 52 -6.24 3.72 3.96
N PHE A 53 -6.94 2.69 3.49
CA PHE A 53 -6.64 1.31 3.83
C PHE A 53 -5.23 0.92 3.39
N LEU A 54 -4.90 1.12 2.10
CA LEU A 54 -3.61 0.77 1.52
C LEU A 54 -2.49 1.65 2.05
N GLY A 55 -2.66 2.98 2.01
CA GLY A 55 -1.62 3.92 2.42
C GLY A 55 -1.29 3.81 3.90
N GLY A 56 -2.30 3.68 4.75
CA GLY A 56 -2.12 3.49 6.17
C GLY A 56 -1.45 2.15 6.51
N ALA A 57 -1.90 1.04 5.89
CA ALA A 57 -1.32 -0.27 6.12
C ALA A 57 0.14 -0.37 5.63
N ILE A 58 0.43 0.13 4.42
CA ILE A 58 1.80 0.16 3.89
C ILE A 58 2.68 1.03 4.78
N SER A 59 2.20 2.21 5.20
CA SER A 59 2.94 3.10 6.11
C SER A 59 3.27 2.42 7.43
N ASP A 60 2.32 1.73 8.07
CA ASP A 60 2.57 0.95 9.29
C ASP A 60 3.64 -0.13 9.08
N LEU A 61 3.52 -0.91 8.00
CA LEU A 61 4.46 -1.98 7.73
C LEU A 61 5.88 -1.44 7.48
N ILE A 62 6.02 -0.37 6.69
CA ILE A 62 7.32 0.28 6.42
C ILE A 62 7.91 0.90 7.69
N HIS A 63 7.10 1.55 8.52
CA HIS A 63 7.58 2.19 9.76
C HIS A 63 7.98 1.18 10.85
N THR A 64 7.61 -0.09 10.70
CA THR A 64 8.00 -1.16 11.63
C THR A 64 9.17 -2.01 11.13
N LEU A 65 9.72 -1.72 9.95
CA LEU A 65 11.02 -2.26 9.53
C LEU A 65 12.15 -1.66 10.39
N PRO A 66 13.35 -2.28 10.43
CA PRO A 66 14.52 -1.70 11.08
C PRO A 66 14.78 -0.28 10.61
N SER A 67 15.30 0.57 11.49
CA SER A 67 15.40 2.02 11.24
C SER A 67 16.24 2.37 10.00
N GLU A 68 17.21 1.52 9.69
CA GLU A 68 18.19 1.56 8.62
C GLU A 68 17.78 0.76 7.38
N ASP A 69 16.60 0.13 7.38
CA ASP A 69 16.11 -0.60 6.21
C ASP A 69 15.94 0.37 5.03
N PRO A 70 16.52 0.07 3.85
CA PRO A 70 16.50 0.97 2.70
C PRO A 70 15.10 1.22 2.13
N TRP A 71 14.10 0.41 2.48
CA TRP A 71 12.72 0.58 2.07
C TRP A 71 12.03 1.74 2.82
N ARG A 72 12.62 2.23 3.92
CA ARG A 72 12.12 3.39 4.68
C ARG A 72 12.42 4.74 4.02
N SER A 73 13.32 4.76 3.04
CA SER A 73 13.83 6.00 2.41
C SER A 73 13.73 6.00 0.88
N ILE A 74 12.91 5.13 0.30
CA ILE A 74 12.67 5.08 -1.15
C ILE A 74 12.11 6.41 -1.66
N SER A 75 12.70 6.91 -2.75
CA SER A 75 12.15 8.06 -3.49
C SER A 75 11.42 7.59 -4.74
N ALA A 76 10.31 8.22 -5.09
CA ALA A 76 9.49 7.79 -6.22
C ALA A 76 8.83 8.94 -6.98
N ARG A 77 8.45 8.66 -8.23
CA ARG A 77 7.64 9.54 -9.07
C ARG A 77 6.55 8.74 -9.76
N PHE A 78 5.37 9.33 -9.90
CA PHE A 78 4.31 8.82 -10.76
C PHE A 78 3.51 10.00 -11.33
N GLY A 79 3.64 10.24 -12.63
CA GLY A 79 3.17 11.46 -13.28
C GLY A 79 3.83 12.70 -12.66
N ASP A 80 3.01 13.68 -12.27
CA ASP A 80 3.47 14.93 -11.66
C ASP A 80 3.75 14.81 -10.15
N HIS A 81 3.44 13.65 -9.56
CA HIS A 81 3.63 13.43 -8.13
C HIS A 81 5.00 12.83 -7.84
N ALA A 82 5.67 13.35 -6.82
CA ALA A 82 6.99 12.91 -6.39
C ALA A 82 7.07 12.80 -4.86
N ILE A 83 7.79 11.79 -4.39
CA ILE A 83 8.03 11.49 -2.97
C ILE A 83 9.53 11.28 -2.76
N GLY A 84 10.05 11.78 -1.65
CA GLY A 84 11.46 11.67 -1.29
C GLY A 84 12.36 12.67 -2.02
N ASP A 85 13.55 12.89 -1.47
CA ASP A 85 14.49 13.93 -1.93
C ASP A 85 15.14 13.61 -3.28
N LYS A 86 15.12 12.34 -3.69
CA LYS A 86 15.83 11.83 -4.88
C LYS A 86 14.87 11.21 -5.89
N ALA A 87 13.65 11.74 -5.99
CA ALA A 87 12.64 11.21 -6.90
C ALA A 87 13.18 11.11 -8.34
N PRO A 88 13.01 9.96 -9.02
CA PRO A 88 13.54 9.75 -10.36
C PRO A 88 12.89 10.69 -11.38
N GLY A 89 13.54 10.86 -12.54
CA GLY A 89 12.98 11.60 -13.68
C GLY A 89 11.95 10.83 -14.51
N PHE A 90 11.53 9.64 -14.06
CA PHE A 90 10.63 8.72 -14.74
C PHE A 90 9.65 8.10 -13.72
N ASP A 91 8.55 7.53 -14.19
CA ASP A 91 7.60 6.83 -13.31
C ASP A 91 8.22 5.57 -12.72
N GLY A 92 8.22 5.46 -11.40
CA GLY A 92 8.83 4.36 -10.65
C GLY A 92 9.47 4.85 -9.37
N ALA A 93 10.38 4.06 -8.82
CA ALA A 93 11.08 4.39 -7.59
C ALA A 93 12.57 4.05 -7.65
N VAL A 94 13.34 4.69 -6.78
CA VAL A 94 14.78 4.46 -6.60
C VAL A 94 15.11 4.38 -5.12
N THR A 95 16.12 3.58 -4.79
CA THR A 95 16.77 3.52 -3.49
C THR A 95 17.61 4.78 -3.23
N ASP A 96 18.13 4.93 -2.00
CA ASP A 96 18.93 6.09 -1.60
C ASP A 96 20.20 6.32 -2.43
N ASP A 97 20.79 5.24 -2.97
CA ASP A 97 21.94 5.30 -3.86
C ASP A 97 21.55 5.59 -5.33
N GLY A 98 20.26 5.73 -5.62
CA GLY A 98 19.71 6.02 -6.94
C GLY A 98 19.47 4.78 -7.81
N ALA A 99 19.67 3.57 -7.28
CA ALA A 99 19.38 2.35 -8.04
C ALA A 99 17.86 2.16 -8.25
N PRO A 100 17.41 1.61 -9.39
CA PRO A 100 16.00 1.31 -9.61
C PRO A 100 15.43 0.35 -8.55
N PHE A 101 14.21 0.64 -8.11
CA PHE A 101 13.46 -0.18 -7.17
C PHE A 101 12.26 -0.86 -7.84
N GLY A 102 11.95 -2.09 -7.41
CA GLY A 102 10.77 -2.84 -7.87
C GLY A 102 11.08 -4.23 -8.42
N THR A 103 12.28 -4.76 -8.19
CA THR A 103 12.64 -6.13 -8.59
C THR A 103 13.07 -6.96 -7.38
N TYR A 104 13.13 -8.29 -7.50
CA TYR A 104 13.56 -9.16 -6.39
C TYR A 104 14.95 -8.81 -5.82
N LEU A 105 15.80 -8.13 -6.60
CA LEU A 105 17.12 -7.66 -6.16
C LEU A 105 17.02 -6.75 -4.92
N ASN A 106 15.92 -6.03 -4.76
CA ASN A 106 15.68 -5.14 -3.62
C ASN A 106 15.38 -5.88 -2.31
N ALA A 107 15.25 -7.22 -2.34
CA ALA A 107 15.04 -8.07 -1.16
C ALA A 107 16.28 -8.89 -0.75
N LEU A 108 17.33 -8.90 -1.59
CA LEU A 108 18.49 -9.78 -1.40
C LEU A 108 19.35 -9.45 -0.18
N ASP A 109 19.32 -8.21 0.27
CA ASP A 109 20.05 -7.75 1.45
C ASP A 109 19.56 -8.41 2.76
N VAL A 110 18.31 -8.88 2.78
CA VAL A 110 17.72 -9.55 3.96
C VAL A 110 17.44 -11.02 3.67
N SER A 111 16.73 -11.33 2.58
CA SER A 111 16.34 -12.71 2.26
C SER A 111 17.50 -13.57 1.75
N GLY A 112 18.57 -12.94 1.23
CA GLY A 112 19.58 -13.63 0.43
C GLY A 112 19.00 -14.30 -0.82
N GLN A 113 19.79 -15.17 -1.44
CA GLN A 113 19.34 -16.04 -2.52
C GLN A 113 19.92 -17.44 -2.33
N VAL A 114 19.04 -18.42 -2.13
CA VAL A 114 19.42 -19.83 -1.94
C VAL A 114 19.25 -20.60 -3.24
N MET A 115 18.21 -20.29 -4.01
CA MET A 115 17.87 -20.96 -5.25
C MET A 115 18.23 -20.11 -6.47
N ALA A 116 18.45 -20.75 -7.62
CA ALA A 116 18.88 -20.05 -8.84
C ALA A 116 17.85 -19.04 -9.36
N TYR A 117 16.56 -19.20 -9.03
CA TYR A 117 15.48 -18.37 -9.53
C TYR A 117 14.50 -17.99 -8.41
N PRO A 118 13.98 -16.75 -8.38
CA PRO A 118 13.09 -16.29 -7.31
C PRO A 118 11.76 -17.04 -7.26
N GLU A 119 11.27 -17.60 -8.37
CA GLU A 119 9.99 -18.34 -8.43
C GLU A 119 10.03 -19.69 -7.70
N ILE A 120 11.22 -20.16 -7.34
CA ILE A 120 11.41 -21.41 -6.59
C ILE A 120 12.18 -21.17 -5.29
N ASP A 121 12.52 -19.92 -4.96
CA ASP A 121 13.20 -19.55 -3.73
C ASP A 121 12.15 -19.19 -2.65
N PRO A 122 12.05 -19.95 -1.54
CA PRO A 122 11.07 -19.68 -0.50
C PRO A 122 11.19 -18.27 0.11
N GLY A 123 12.40 -17.69 0.14
CA GLY A 123 12.66 -16.36 0.68
C GLY A 123 12.40 -15.23 -0.32
N LEU A 124 12.31 -15.54 -1.62
CA LEU A 124 12.12 -14.54 -2.68
C LEU A 124 10.82 -14.69 -3.49
N ILE A 125 10.05 -15.76 -3.29
CA ILE A 125 8.85 -16.04 -4.09
C ILE A 125 7.83 -14.90 -4.09
N ALA A 126 7.71 -14.16 -2.99
CA ALA A 126 6.81 -13.00 -2.88
C ALA A 126 7.27 -11.80 -3.74
N PHE A 127 8.55 -11.76 -4.11
CA PHE A 127 9.17 -10.72 -4.94
C PHE A 127 9.45 -11.20 -6.37
N ALA A 128 9.04 -12.43 -6.73
CA ALA A 128 9.30 -13.02 -8.04
C ALA A 128 8.59 -12.28 -9.19
N GLN A 129 7.54 -11.51 -8.88
CA GLN A 129 6.91 -10.59 -9.83
C GLN A 129 7.39 -9.18 -9.56
N ASP A 130 8.04 -8.57 -10.55
CA ASP A 130 8.44 -7.18 -10.50
C ASP A 130 7.23 -6.26 -10.28
N LEU A 131 7.43 -5.22 -9.47
CA LEU A 131 6.45 -4.17 -9.31
C LEU A 131 6.41 -3.29 -10.56
N MET A 132 5.19 -2.98 -11.01
CA MET A 132 4.99 -1.91 -12.00
C MET A 132 5.33 -0.54 -11.37
N PRO A 133 5.66 0.48 -12.18
CA PRO A 133 5.96 1.84 -11.69
C PRO A 133 5.01 2.41 -10.65
N ALA A 134 3.70 2.25 -10.86
CA ALA A 134 2.68 2.72 -9.92
C ALA A 134 2.73 1.98 -8.56
N SER A 135 3.07 0.68 -8.57
CA SER A 135 3.26 -0.09 -7.33
C SER A 135 4.53 0.34 -6.60
N CYS A 136 5.62 0.64 -7.32
CA CYS A 136 6.83 1.19 -6.71
C CYS A 136 6.55 2.53 -6.01
N TYR A 137 5.81 3.42 -6.69
CA TYR A 137 5.34 4.67 -6.08
C TYR A 137 4.45 4.42 -4.86
N ALA A 138 3.52 3.47 -4.95
CA ALA A 138 2.62 3.14 -3.84
C ALA A 138 3.36 2.61 -2.61
N LEU A 139 4.42 1.81 -2.81
CA LEU A 139 5.28 1.36 -1.73
C LEU A 139 6.06 2.54 -1.11
N ALA A 140 6.62 3.43 -1.95
CA ALA A 140 7.36 4.60 -1.48
C ALA A 140 6.51 5.57 -0.65
N CYS A 141 5.20 5.69 -0.93
CA CYS A 141 4.25 6.41 -0.07
C CYS A 141 4.29 5.92 1.39
N GLY A 142 4.65 4.66 1.64
CA GLY A 142 4.77 4.10 2.98
C GLY A 142 5.82 4.77 3.87
N SER A 143 6.79 5.49 3.29
CA SER A 143 7.76 6.30 4.04
C SER A 143 7.15 7.57 4.65
N LEU A 144 5.97 7.99 4.18
CA LEU A 144 5.23 9.13 4.70
C LEU A 144 4.42 8.75 5.95
N SER A 145 3.93 9.77 6.68
CA SER A 145 2.95 9.52 7.73
C SER A 145 1.68 8.88 7.17
N HIS A 146 0.88 8.23 8.03
CA HIS A 146 -0.29 7.47 7.59
C HIS A 146 -1.27 8.25 6.71
N LYS A 147 -1.52 9.52 7.09
CA LYS A 147 -2.43 10.40 6.37
C LYS A 147 -1.82 10.86 5.05
N GLU A 148 -0.56 11.27 5.07
CA GLU A 148 0.16 11.73 3.88
C GLU A 148 0.33 10.59 2.86
N ALA A 149 0.57 9.36 3.31
CA ALA A 149 0.65 8.18 2.45
C ALA A 149 -0.66 7.94 1.70
N ALA A 150 -1.79 7.98 2.40
CA ALA A 150 -3.12 7.82 1.80
C ALA A 150 -3.45 8.95 0.83
N GLU A 151 -3.14 10.20 1.20
CA GLU A 151 -3.36 11.38 0.36
C GLU A 151 -2.48 11.35 -0.91
N ALA A 152 -1.22 10.95 -0.80
CA ALA A 152 -0.29 10.82 -1.92
C ALA A 152 -0.70 9.70 -2.89
N LEU A 153 -1.14 8.54 -2.37
CA LEU A 153 -1.71 7.46 -3.18
C LEU A 153 -2.95 7.94 -3.93
N ARG A 154 -3.88 8.59 -3.22
CA ARG A 154 -5.12 9.08 -3.82
C ARG A 154 -4.84 10.11 -4.91
N ALA A 155 -3.95 11.07 -4.64
CA ALA A 155 -3.63 12.13 -5.58
C ALA A 155 -3.04 11.59 -6.89
N ALA A 156 -2.13 10.61 -6.80
CA ALA A 156 -1.45 10.07 -7.97
C ALA A 156 -2.21 8.96 -8.72
N LEU A 157 -3.01 8.16 -8.01
CA LEU A 157 -3.56 6.90 -8.53
C LEU A 157 -5.08 6.89 -8.67
N VAL A 158 -5.76 7.97 -8.25
CA VAL A 158 -7.18 8.19 -8.50
C VAL A 158 -7.27 9.36 -9.47
N PRO A 159 -7.30 9.10 -10.80
CA PRO A 159 -7.35 10.18 -11.79
C PRO A 159 -8.61 11.00 -11.54
N PHE A 160 -8.44 12.22 -11.06
CA PHE A 160 -9.49 13.21 -11.23
C PHE A 160 -9.40 13.66 -12.68
N GLY A 161 -10.45 13.38 -13.45
CA GLY A 161 -10.50 13.78 -14.85
C GLY A 161 -10.04 15.23 -14.95
N SER A 162 -8.94 15.46 -15.67
CA SER A 162 -8.57 16.80 -16.09
C SER A 162 -9.76 17.29 -16.90
N TYR A 163 -10.59 18.14 -16.30
CA TYR A 163 -11.48 18.95 -17.10
C TYR A 163 -10.54 19.80 -17.95
N ASP A 164 -10.47 19.47 -19.23
CA ASP A 164 -10.04 20.40 -20.26
C ASP A 164 -10.98 21.59 -20.11
N VAL A 165 -10.53 22.61 -19.38
CA VAL A 165 -11.20 23.90 -19.34
C VAL A 165 -11.06 24.37 -20.76
N GLY A 166 -12.11 24.11 -21.55
CA GLY A 166 -12.17 24.46 -22.95
C GLY A 166 -11.63 25.87 -23.14
N ASP A 167 -10.87 26.01 -24.22
CA ASP A 167 -10.31 27.25 -24.76
C ASP A 167 -11.42 28.28 -25.05
N ASP A 168 -12.05 28.78 -23.99
CA ASP A 168 -12.98 29.89 -24.01
C ASP A 168 -12.24 31.06 -23.35
N GLY A 169 -11.58 31.84 -24.20
CA GLY A 169 -10.83 33.01 -23.82
C GLY A 169 -11.66 33.99 -22.99
N GLN A 170 -11.53 33.90 -21.66
CA GLN A 170 -11.84 34.97 -20.71
C GLN A 170 -11.08 34.70 -19.41
N GLN A 171 -9.81 35.11 -19.40
CA GLN A 171 -9.08 35.38 -18.16
C GLN A 171 -9.68 36.63 -17.52
N ASP A 172 -10.63 36.45 -16.61
CA ASP A 172 -10.89 37.42 -15.55
C ASP A 172 -10.94 36.69 -14.20
N ALA A 173 -10.19 37.24 -13.26
CA ALA A 173 -9.79 36.64 -12.00
C ALA A 173 -10.95 36.41 -11.03
N VAL A 174 -11.18 35.18 -10.56
CA VAL A 174 -11.74 34.92 -9.23
C VAL A 174 -11.35 33.53 -8.73
N GLY A 175 -10.67 33.48 -7.57
CA GLY A 175 -10.77 32.37 -6.60
C GLY A 175 -10.10 31.05 -6.98
N ALA A 176 -9.09 30.67 -6.19
CA ALA A 176 -8.68 29.28 -6.05
C ALA A 176 -9.89 28.45 -5.59
N ALA A 177 -10.66 27.93 -6.55
CA ALA A 177 -11.61 26.88 -6.30
C ALA A 177 -10.78 25.63 -5.98
N VAL A 178 -10.65 25.33 -4.69
CA VAL A 178 -10.37 23.98 -4.23
C VAL A 178 -11.57 23.16 -4.69
N ILE A 179 -11.49 22.63 -5.92
CA ILE A 179 -12.43 21.62 -6.38
C ILE A 179 -12.10 20.39 -5.54
N HIS A 180 -12.88 20.18 -4.48
CA HIS A 180 -13.00 18.87 -3.87
C HIS A 180 -13.84 18.05 -4.84
N PRO A 181 -13.27 17.12 -5.62
CA PRO A 181 -14.09 16.26 -6.46
C PRO A 181 -14.63 15.21 -5.48
N GLU A 182 -15.83 15.44 -4.96
CA GLU A 182 -16.46 14.60 -3.93
C GLU A 182 -16.77 13.18 -4.43
N VAL A 183 -16.66 12.91 -5.73
CA VAL A 183 -16.86 11.58 -6.30
C VAL A 183 -15.82 11.32 -7.40
N PRO A 184 -14.93 10.32 -7.23
CA PRO A 184 -13.98 9.90 -8.25
C PRO A 184 -14.69 9.33 -9.49
N PRO A 185 -14.17 9.54 -10.71
CA PRO A 185 -14.79 8.99 -11.92
C PRO A 185 -14.83 7.46 -11.89
N GLU A 186 -15.81 6.86 -12.58
CA GLU A 186 -15.96 5.41 -12.68
C GLU A 186 -14.67 4.76 -13.22
N GLY A 187 -14.15 3.75 -12.52
CA GLY A 187 -12.88 3.09 -12.87
C GLY A 187 -11.62 3.74 -12.26
N SER A 188 -11.73 4.89 -11.60
CA SER A 188 -10.58 5.57 -10.97
C SER A 188 -9.89 4.75 -9.87
N GLY A 189 -10.59 3.80 -9.25
CA GLY A 189 -9.99 2.90 -8.25
C GLY A 189 -9.25 1.69 -8.83
N ALA A 190 -9.34 1.42 -10.15
CA ALA A 190 -8.68 0.25 -10.74
C ALA A 190 -7.15 0.37 -10.65
N LEU A 191 -6.60 1.54 -10.96
CA LEU A 191 -5.16 1.78 -10.84
C LEU A 191 -4.69 1.71 -9.38
N LEU A 192 -5.52 2.14 -8.43
CA LEU A 192 -5.24 2.00 -7.00
C LEU A 192 -5.19 0.53 -6.56
N VAL A 193 -6.02 -0.35 -7.13
CA VAL A 193 -5.94 -1.81 -6.91
C VAL A 193 -4.64 -2.37 -7.49
N GLU A 194 -4.37 -2.09 -8.76
CA GLU A 194 -3.21 -2.61 -9.50
C GLU A 194 -1.89 -2.16 -8.89
N ALA A 195 -1.84 -0.94 -8.35
CA ALA A 195 -0.66 -0.40 -7.68
C ALA A 195 -0.55 -0.81 -6.20
N GLY A 196 -1.65 -0.67 -5.46
CA GLY A 196 -1.63 -0.75 -4.00
C GLY A 196 -1.58 -2.16 -3.45
N LEU A 197 -2.29 -3.12 -4.04
CA LEU A 197 -2.30 -4.49 -3.52
C LEU A 197 -0.93 -5.20 -3.71
N PRO A 198 -0.24 -5.09 -4.85
CA PRO A 198 1.13 -5.62 -4.97
C PRO A 198 2.11 -4.93 -4.02
N ALA A 199 2.05 -3.60 -3.88
CA ALA A 199 2.88 -2.85 -2.93
C ALA A 199 2.67 -3.33 -1.48
N LEU A 200 1.42 -3.53 -1.07
CA LEU A 200 1.10 -4.05 0.26
C LEU A 200 1.65 -5.47 0.48
N ARG A 201 1.54 -6.35 -0.53
CA ARG A 201 2.12 -7.69 -0.46
C ARG A 201 3.64 -7.65 -0.34
N TRP A 202 4.30 -6.75 -1.07
CA TRP A 202 5.75 -6.54 -0.97
C TRP A 202 6.17 -6.01 0.40
N ALA A 203 5.48 -5.01 0.95
CA ALA A 203 5.77 -4.50 2.30
C ALA A 203 5.60 -5.59 3.37
N ALA A 204 4.54 -6.40 3.27
CA ALA A 204 4.31 -7.53 4.16
C ALA A 204 5.40 -8.61 4.03
N ALA A 205 5.81 -8.94 2.80
CA ALA A 205 6.88 -9.90 2.54
C ALA A 205 8.23 -9.41 3.07
N ARG A 206 8.55 -8.13 2.89
CA ARG A 206 9.77 -7.50 3.42
C ARG A 206 9.80 -7.52 4.94
N ARG A 207 8.68 -7.24 5.60
CA ARG A 207 8.59 -7.37 7.04
C ARG A 207 8.83 -8.82 7.50
N ARG A 208 8.21 -9.78 6.83
CA ARG A 208 8.38 -11.22 7.12
C ARG A 208 9.81 -11.72 6.92
N SER A 209 10.61 -11.15 6.01
CA SER A 209 11.99 -11.59 5.79
C SER A 209 12.91 -11.35 6.99
N TYR A 210 12.52 -10.47 7.91
CA TYR A 210 13.22 -10.26 9.19
C TYR A 210 12.74 -11.15 10.33
N LEU A 211 11.66 -11.90 10.12
CA LEU A 211 11.09 -12.75 11.16
C LEU A 211 11.54 -14.19 10.93
N ASP A 212 11.86 -14.89 12.02
CA ASP A 212 12.12 -16.34 12.01
C ASP A 212 10.84 -17.19 11.74
N SER A 213 9.75 -16.54 11.33
CA SER A 213 8.43 -17.12 11.17
C SER A 213 7.74 -16.57 9.92
N PHE A 214 7.07 -17.46 9.18
CA PHE A 214 6.17 -17.07 8.10
C PHE A 214 4.88 -16.41 8.63
N ASP A 215 4.56 -16.62 9.90
CA ASP A 215 3.41 -16.03 10.59
C ASP A 215 3.79 -14.67 11.18
N ASP A 216 3.35 -13.60 10.50
CA ASP A 216 3.39 -12.23 11.03
C ASP A 216 2.00 -11.87 11.58
N GLY A 217 1.80 -12.06 12.89
CA GLY A 217 0.55 -11.71 13.57
C GLY A 217 0.24 -10.21 13.54
N TYR A 218 1.27 -9.36 13.40
CA TYR A 218 1.09 -7.92 13.34
C TYR A 218 0.50 -7.46 12.00
N LEU A 219 0.77 -8.18 10.90
CA LEU A 219 0.10 -7.93 9.62
C LEU A 219 -1.42 -8.01 9.75
N PHE A 220 -1.93 -9.01 10.47
CA PHE A 220 -3.38 -9.14 10.71
C PHE A 220 -3.92 -7.94 11.49
N GLU A 221 -3.22 -7.52 12.55
CA GLU A 221 -3.60 -6.36 13.35
C GLU A 221 -3.64 -5.07 12.51
N VAL A 222 -2.59 -4.80 11.73
CA VAL A 222 -2.49 -3.61 10.88
C VAL A 222 -3.66 -3.56 9.90
N LEU A 223 -3.91 -4.64 9.17
CA LEU A 223 -4.94 -4.67 8.16
C LEU A 223 -6.35 -4.63 8.77
N ALA A 224 -6.58 -5.30 9.90
CA ALA A 224 -7.85 -5.22 10.63
C ALA A 224 -8.10 -3.81 11.18
N ARG A 225 -7.07 -3.15 11.71
CA ARG A 225 -7.16 -1.77 12.19
C ARG A 225 -7.49 -0.80 11.07
N TRP A 226 -6.77 -0.89 9.95
CA TRP A 226 -6.98 0.02 8.81
C TRP A 226 -8.30 -0.22 8.08
N SER A 227 -8.85 -1.44 8.08
CA SER A 227 -10.17 -1.68 7.48
C SER A 227 -11.28 -0.91 8.19
N HIS A 228 -11.19 -0.78 9.52
CA HIS A 228 -12.09 0.07 10.32
C HIS A 228 -11.75 1.55 10.20
N LEU A 229 -10.49 1.93 10.37
CA LEU A 229 -10.07 3.33 10.40
C LEU A 229 -10.28 4.05 9.07
N ALA A 230 -10.04 3.35 7.95
CA ALA A 230 -10.27 3.88 6.62
C ALA A 230 -11.73 4.27 6.38
N GLY A 231 -12.69 3.57 7.00
CA GLY A 231 -14.12 3.93 6.92
C GLY A 231 -14.41 5.27 7.57
N ARG A 232 -13.86 5.48 8.77
CA ARG A 232 -14.00 6.74 9.52
C ARG A 232 -13.34 7.91 8.78
N LEU A 233 -12.12 7.71 8.32
CA LEU A 233 -11.36 8.73 7.58
C LEU A 233 -12.02 9.07 6.23
N ALA A 234 -12.56 8.07 5.52
CA ALA A 234 -13.31 8.31 4.29
C ALA A 234 -14.60 9.10 4.54
N ALA A 235 -15.23 8.93 5.70
CA ALA A 235 -16.38 9.73 6.13
C ALA A 235 -15.99 11.15 6.62
N GLY A 236 -14.71 11.51 6.59
CA GLY A 236 -14.20 12.80 7.05
C GLY A 236 -14.10 12.92 8.57
N GLU A 237 -14.20 11.81 9.32
CA GLU A 237 -14.00 11.81 10.76
C GLU A 237 -12.51 11.98 11.09
N ASP A 238 -12.23 12.78 12.12
CA ASP A 238 -10.92 12.78 12.78
C ASP A 238 -10.90 11.70 13.87
N PRO A 239 -9.98 10.72 13.80
CA PRO A 239 -9.83 9.72 14.85
C PRO A 239 -9.41 10.32 16.20
N GLY A 240 -8.86 11.54 16.20
CA GLY A 240 -8.34 12.23 17.37
C GLY A 240 -6.90 11.82 17.74
N GLU A 241 -6.22 12.68 18.50
CA GLU A 241 -4.80 12.49 18.86
C GLU A 241 -4.53 11.16 19.59
N ASP A 242 -5.45 10.70 20.43
CA ASP A 242 -5.28 9.47 21.20
C ASP A 242 -5.24 8.22 20.30
N GLN A 243 -6.03 8.18 19.23
CA GLN A 243 -6.00 7.08 18.27
C GLN A 243 -4.67 7.06 17.50
N TRP A 244 -4.16 8.22 17.08
CA TRP A 244 -2.86 8.32 16.41
C TRP A 244 -1.71 7.94 17.33
N ARG A 245 -1.75 8.35 18.60
CA ARG A 245 -0.76 7.95 19.61
C ARG A 245 -0.79 6.44 19.85
N LEU A 246 -1.97 5.83 19.88
CA LEU A 246 -2.11 4.38 20.01
C LEU A 246 -1.51 3.64 18.81
N ILE A 247 -1.73 4.13 17.58
CA ILE A 247 -1.13 3.55 16.37
C ILE A 247 0.39 3.63 16.45
N ALA A 248 0.94 4.81 16.74
CA ALA A 248 2.39 5.00 16.88
C ALA A 248 2.99 4.07 17.95
N ALA A 249 2.37 3.97 19.13
CA ALA A 249 2.82 3.09 20.19
C ALA A 249 2.75 1.61 19.80
N ARG A 250 1.72 1.19 19.06
CA ARG A 250 1.63 -0.19 18.54
C ARG A 250 2.68 -0.47 17.47
N ASN A 251 3.00 0.50 16.63
CA ASN A 251 4.07 0.36 15.63
C ASN A 251 5.42 0.24 16.34
N GLU A 252 5.70 1.08 17.32
CA GLU A 252 6.93 1.01 18.13
C GLU A 252 7.07 -0.34 18.84
N GLN A 253 5.99 -0.87 19.43
CA GLN A 253 5.98 -2.19 20.07
C GLN A 253 6.23 -3.36 19.12
N ASN A 254 5.98 -3.17 17.82
CA ASN A 254 6.16 -4.20 16.78
C ASN A 254 7.30 -3.84 15.80
N ALA A 255 8.08 -2.81 16.11
CA ALA A 255 9.26 -2.45 15.34
C ALA A 255 10.26 -3.61 15.41
N ILE A 256 10.83 -3.94 14.27
CA ILE A 256 11.82 -5.00 14.13
C ILE A 256 13.18 -4.41 14.49
N GLU A 257 13.89 -5.09 15.39
CA GLU A 257 15.25 -4.71 15.74
C GLU A 257 16.22 -5.02 14.59
N PRO A 258 17.28 -4.22 14.39
CA PRO A 258 18.35 -4.51 13.46
C PRO A 258 18.89 -5.93 13.66
N LEU A 259 19.15 -6.66 12.57
CA LEU A 259 19.88 -7.92 12.67
C LEU A 259 21.29 -7.66 13.24
N PRO A 260 21.79 -8.50 14.16
CA PRO A 260 23.15 -8.37 14.64
C PRO A 260 24.14 -8.41 13.47
N ALA A 261 25.14 -7.53 13.48
CA ALA A 261 26.13 -7.43 12.39
C ALA A 261 26.96 -8.71 12.17
N ASP A 262 26.89 -9.68 13.08
CA ASP A 262 27.70 -10.90 13.11
C ASP A 262 26.98 -12.14 12.51
N ASP A 263 25.71 -12.04 12.09
CA ASP A 263 24.89 -13.19 11.64
C ASP A 263 24.87 -13.41 10.10
N PHE A 264 25.78 -12.78 9.34
CA PHE A 264 25.90 -12.92 7.88
C PHE A 264 27.26 -13.50 7.40
#